data_AF-C3YFU3-F1
#
_entry.id   AF-C3YFU3-F1
#
_cell.length_a   1.000
_cell.length_b   1.000
_cell.length_c   1.000
_cell.angle_alpha   90.00
_cell.angle_beta   90.00
_cell.angle_gamma   90.00
#
_symmetry.space_group_name_H-M   'P 1'
#
loop_
_entity.id
_entity.type
_entity.pdbx_description
1 polymer ?
#
loop_
_entity_poly.entity_id
_entity_poly.type
_entity_poly.pdbx_seq_one_letter_code
_entity_poly.pdbx_strand_id
1 'polypeptide(L)'
;MARSGLLSGFLCCFAFVLLARPGSAAQGYKAKFKVFGNLPSRLYSSESVGNHECCVRHRKLVSVGYDISGKEMVVDIGHCSRKCATSSHEVGSKTDDFEPPARPLSALDRIRLQMRQRDSRGTGASGASHSDLEDVGGCQGNGMCEPTRTRVQELQLLDGPVDVEVIEDCHCAPRPPSCERSPRKKVYFADTPFETEVDIGVCRGRCSADRHTGCKAVKNGTVTITGPNGNQCIHVVKECACAGECYRTSQREVYYEAFFNETAQEFQEREKEIDVGRCMGSCMEGHHRCVMRSEDDPSVCLMSLFRPKGRCAATRFTEHRFISRDQKLQSILAIDDCGCK
;
A
#
# COMPACT_ATOMS: atom_id res chain seq x y z
N MET A 1 21.41 -37.61 -8.03
CA MET A 1 20.95 -38.17 -6.74
C MET A 1 21.16 -37.08 -5.69
N ALA A 2 20.13 -36.27 -5.39
CA ALA A 2 19.25 -36.40 -4.20
C ALA A 2 20.06 -36.15 -2.90
N ARG A 3 19.73 -35.25 -1.96
CA ARG A 3 18.57 -34.42 -1.59
C ARG A 3 19.14 -33.35 -0.62
N SER A 4 18.62 -32.12 -0.63
CA SER A 4 18.72 -31.23 0.53
C SER A 4 17.44 -30.39 0.63
N GLY A 5 16.53 -30.81 1.53
CA GLY A 5 15.31 -30.09 1.90
C GLY A 5 15.63 -28.78 2.63
N LEU A 6 14.89 -27.71 2.38
CA LEU A 6 13.64 -27.37 3.10
C LEU A 6 13.86 -27.33 4.62
N LEU A 7 14.11 -26.11 5.12
CA LEU A 7 13.70 -25.59 6.43
C LEU A 7 14.09 -24.10 6.47
N SER A 8 13.27 -23.26 5.84
CA SER A 8 13.27 -21.81 6.03
C SER A 8 11.84 -21.40 6.29
N GLY A 9 11.57 -20.92 7.49
CA GLY A 9 10.27 -20.32 7.84
C GLY A 9 9.60 -20.90 9.07
N PHE A 10 10.24 -20.86 10.24
CA PHE A 10 9.54 -20.93 11.54
C PHE A 10 10.43 -20.29 12.63
N LEU A 11 10.51 -18.96 12.66
CA LEU A 11 11.02 -18.20 13.82
C LEU A 11 10.52 -16.76 13.69
N CYS A 12 9.28 -16.50 14.11
CA CYS A 12 8.78 -15.13 14.24
C CYS A 12 8.00 -14.86 15.52
N CYS A 13 7.93 -15.81 16.46
CA CYS A 13 7.23 -15.61 17.74
C CYS A 13 7.96 -16.34 18.88
N PHE A 14 9.02 -15.74 19.43
CA PHE A 14 9.36 -16.00 20.83
C PHE A 14 8.66 -14.93 21.67
N ALA A 15 7.49 -15.27 22.20
CA ALA A 15 6.87 -14.54 23.29
C ALA A 15 7.28 -15.23 24.60
N PHE A 16 8.00 -14.51 25.46
CA PHE A 16 8.34 -14.97 26.80
C PHE A 16 7.07 -15.08 27.66
N VAL A 17 6.68 -16.32 27.99
CA VAL A 17 5.77 -16.61 29.09
C VAL A 17 6.60 -16.56 30.37
N LEU A 18 6.54 -15.44 31.10
CA LEU A 18 7.11 -15.35 32.45
C LEU A 18 6.18 -16.08 33.44
N LEU A 19 6.61 -17.28 33.85
CA LEU A 19 6.09 -17.98 35.02
C LEU A 19 6.55 -17.26 36.29
N ALA A 20 5.68 -16.46 36.90
CA ALA A 20 5.89 -15.91 38.23
C ALA A 20 5.56 -16.98 39.30
N ARG A 21 6.54 -17.33 40.14
CA ARG A 21 6.32 -18.06 41.41
C ARG A 21 6.33 -17.10 42.61
N PRO A 22 5.61 -17.42 43.70
CA PRO A 22 5.16 -16.47 44.71
C PRO A 22 6.16 -16.28 45.85
N GLY A 23 6.21 -15.08 46.43
CA GLY A 23 6.98 -14.81 47.65
C GLY A 23 7.03 -13.33 48.03
N SER A 24 6.09 -12.92 48.90
CA SER A 24 6.11 -11.84 49.90
C SER A 24 7.04 -10.63 49.72
N ALA A 25 6.46 -9.43 49.62
CA ALA A 25 6.37 -8.49 50.74
C ALA A 25 5.63 -7.21 50.33
N ALA A 26 4.72 -6.78 51.20
CA ALA A 26 3.86 -5.63 51.03
C ALA A 26 4.64 -4.30 51.09
N GLN A 27 4.34 -3.37 50.20
CA GLN A 27 4.36 -1.96 50.55
C GLN A 27 3.33 -1.20 49.70
N GLY A 28 2.29 -0.70 50.36
CA GLY A 28 1.21 0.03 49.74
C GLY A 28 1.65 1.43 49.33
N TYR A 29 1.46 1.75 48.06
CA TYR A 29 1.48 3.12 47.55
C TYR A 29 0.08 3.47 47.04
N LYS A 30 -0.56 4.40 47.76
CA LYS A 30 -1.84 5.02 47.40
C LYS A 30 -1.67 5.80 46.10
N ALA A 31 -2.26 5.32 45.01
CA ALA A 31 -2.46 6.15 43.82
C ALA A 31 -3.56 7.18 44.09
N LYS A 32 -3.17 8.45 44.27
CA LYS A 32 -4.08 9.59 44.30
C LYS A 32 -4.66 9.79 42.90
N PHE A 33 -5.94 9.49 42.72
CA PHE A 33 -6.72 10.00 41.61
C PHE A 33 -6.80 11.52 41.73
N LYS A 34 -6.20 12.24 40.78
CA LYS A 34 -6.38 13.68 40.62
C LYS A 34 -7.26 13.89 39.39
N VAL A 35 -8.55 14.09 39.65
CA VAL A 35 -9.51 14.63 38.69
C VAL A 35 -9.11 16.08 38.42
N PHE A 36 -8.73 16.40 37.19
CA PHE A 36 -8.72 17.78 36.70
C PHE A 36 -9.84 17.92 35.69
N GLY A 37 -10.87 18.65 36.11
CA GLY A 37 -11.88 19.17 35.22
C GLY A 37 -11.40 20.46 34.53
N ASN A 38 -11.91 20.60 33.31
CA ASN A 38 -12.50 21.81 32.73
C ASN A 38 -11.64 22.88 32.03
N LEU A 39 -11.96 22.96 30.71
CA LEU A 39 -11.99 24.07 29.74
C LEU A 39 -10.75 24.44 28.91
N PRO A 40 -10.91 24.96 27.66
CA PRO A 40 -12.16 25.23 26.93
C PRO A 40 -12.28 24.49 25.59
N SER A 41 -13.50 24.04 25.30
CA SER A 41 -13.99 23.74 23.97
C SER A 41 -13.92 25.00 23.10
N ARG A 42 -13.03 25.02 22.11
CA ARG A 42 -13.06 25.98 21.01
C ARG A 42 -13.10 25.22 19.69
N LEU A 43 -14.34 25.03 19.24
CA LEU A 43 -14.78 25.10 17.84
C LEU A 43 -13.86 24.44 16.82
N TYR A 44 -13.94 23.11 16.72
CA TYR A 44 -13.80 22.49 15.40
C TYR A 44 -15.15 22.67 14.72
N SER A 45 -15.22 23.64 13.81
CA SER A 45 -16.43 23.87 13.01
C SER A 45 -16.69 22.63 12.17
N SER A 46 -17.68 21.87 12.59
CA SER A 46 -18.42 20.95 11.73
C SER A 46 -19.26 21.82 10.79
N GLU A 47 -18.69 22.24 9.67
CA GLU A 47 -19.44 22.79 8.55
C GLU A 47 -18.74 22.41 7.24
N SER A 48 -19.12 21.25 6.72
CA SER A 48 -19.06 21.01 5.27
C SER A 48 -20.49 20.79 4.79
N VAL A 49 -21.26 21.88 4.77
CA VAL A 49 -22.56 21.93 4.10
C VAL A 49 -22.29 22.12 2.61
N GLY A 50 -22.72 21.16 1.81
CA GLY A 50 -22.84 21.28 0.35
C GLY A 50 -21.59 20.94 -0.44
N ASN A 51 -21.19 19.66 -0.47
CA ASN A 51 -20.44 19.15 -1.61
C ASN A 51 -21.26 18.06 -2.29
N HIS A 52 -21.67 18.31 -3.53
CA HIS A 52 -22.07 17.23 -4.42
C HIS A 52 -20.97 16.17 -4.37
N GLU A 53 -21.30 14.97 -3.87
CA GLU A 53 -20.34 13.92 -3.52
C GLU A 53 -19.58 13.44 -4.77
N CYS A 54 -18.44 14.06 -5.00
CA CYS A 54 -17.57 13.77 -6.13
C CYS A 54 -16.86 12.41 -6.03
N CYS A 55 -16.81 11.79 -4.85
CA CYS A 55 -16.13 10.53 -4.62
C CYS A 55 -17.12 9.48 -4.11
N VAL A 56 -17.39 8.48 -4.94
CA VAL A 56 -18.42 7.49 -4.67
C VAL A 56 -17.85 6.08 -4.84
N ARG A 57 -18.27 5.19 -3.94
CA ARG A 57 -18.03 3.74 -4.09
C ARG A 57 -18.93 3.18 -5.16
N HIS A 58 -18.35 2.56 -6.18
CA HIS A 58 -19.08 1.77 -7.16
C HIS A 58 -18.91 0.28 -6.89
N ARG A 59 -19.97 -0.46 -7.20
CA ARG A 59 -19.94 -1.92 -7.17
C ARG A 59 -18.94 -2.42 -8.21
N LYS A 60 -18.09 -3.35 -7.82
CA LYS A 60 -17.15 -4.06 -8.68
C LYS A 60 -17.20 -5.53 -8.30
N LEU A 61 -17.93 -6.28 -9.11
CA LEU A 61 -18.08 -7.72 -8.94
C LEU A 61 -16.85 -8.43 -9.51
N VAL A 62 -16.23 -9.28 -8.71
CA VAL A 62 -15.09 -10.11 -9.10
C VAL A 62 -15.42 -11.56 -8.79
N SER A 63 -15.21 -12.42 -9.78
CA SER A 63 -15.24 -13.87 -9.58
C SER A 63 -13.95 -14.30 -8.87
N VAL A 64 -14.11 -14.93 -7.72
CA VAL A 64 -12.99 -15.35 -6.86
C VAL A 64 -12.70 -16.85 -6.96
N GLY A 65 -13.62 -17.62 -7.55
CA GLY A 65 -13.51 -19.07 -7.74
C GLY A 65 -14.86 -19.76 -7.51
N TYR A 66 -14.85 -21.02 -7.07
CA TYR A 66 -16.05 -21.82 -6.85
C TYR A 66 -16.24 -22.15 -5.37
N ASP A 67 -17.50 -22.19 -4.91
CA ASP A 67 -17.85 -22.65 -3.58
C ASP A 67 -17.74 -24.19 -3.48
N ILE A 68 -17.93 -24.71 -2.26
CA ILE A 68 -17.97 -26.16 -2.00
C ILE A 68 -19.09 -26.91 -2.74
N SER A 69 -20.07 -26.19 -3.29
CA SER A 69 -21.17 -26.74 -4.11
C SER A 69 -20.85 -26.71 -5.60
N GLY A 70 -19.68 -26.20 -6.00
CA GLY A 70 -19.27 -26.04 -7.40
C GLY A 70 -19.89 -24.84 -8.11
N LYS A 71 -20.50 -23.90 -7.38
CA LYS A 71 -21.06 -22.66 -7.94
C LYS A 71 -20.02 -21.53 -7.89
N GLU A 72 -19.96 -20.75 -8.95
CA GLU A 72 -19.09 -19.57 -9.00
C GLU A 72 -19.43 -18.56 -7.89
N MET A 73 -18.43 -18.20 -7.11
CA MET A 73 -18.49 -17.17 -6.08
C MET A 73 -18.07 -15.84 -6.66
N VAL A 74 -19.00 -14.88 -6.62
CA VAL A 74 -18.79 -13.51 -7.08
C VAL A 74 -18.96 -12.57 -5.90
N VAL A 75 -17.97 -11.71 -5.66
CA VAL A 75 -17.95 -10.78 -4.53
C VAL A 75 -17.83 -9.34 -5.03
N ASP A 76 -18.59 -8.43 -4.39
CA ASP A 76 -18.47 -7.00 -4.63
C ASP A 76 -17.32 -6.41 -3.82
N ILE A 77 -16.14 -6.31 -4.43
CA ILE A 77 -14.96 -5.70 -3.78
C ILE A 77 -15.05 -4.17 -3.71
N GLY A 78 -15.94 -3.59 -4.52
CA GLY A 78 -16.07 -2.15 -4.68
C GLY A 78 -14.87 -1.48 -5.37
N HIS A 79 -15.06 -0.24 -5.80
CA HIS A 79 -13.98 0.65 -6.23
C HIS A 79 -14.41 2.11 -6.02
N CYS A 80 -13.50 2.94 -5.53
CA CYS A 80 -13.72 4.38 -5.38
C CYS A 80 -13.47 5.10 -6.70
N SER A 81 -14.50 5.77 -7.23
CA SER A 81 -14.37 6.55 -8.46
C SER A 81 -14.83 7.99 -8.27
N ARG A 82 -14.23 8.88 -9.06
CA ARG A 82 -14.62 10.29 -9.10
C ARG A 82 -15.80 10.47 -10.05
N LYS A 83 -16.93 10.93 -9.54
CA LYS A 83 -18.09 11.37 -10.34
C LYS A 83 -18.59 12.69 -9.80
N CYS A 84 -18.08 13.78 -10.36
CA CYS A 84 -18.67 15.08 -10.12
C CYS A 84 -19.76 15.31 -11.15
N ALA A 85 -20.91 15.79 -10.71
CA ALA A 85 -21.88 16.36 -11.62
C ALA A 85 -21.23 17.58 -12.26
N THR A 86 -20.89 17.50 -13.55
CA THR A 86 -20.65 18.69 -14.35
C THR A 86 -21.95 19.48 -14.31
N SER A 87 -21.96 20.68 -13.74
CA SER A 87 -23.05 21.62 -13.92
C SER A 87 -23.08 22.04 -15.39
N SER A 88 -23.63 21.19 -16.26
CA SER A 88 -24.08 21.60 -17.58
C SER A 88 -25.27 22.53 -17.36
N HIS A 89 -25.00 23.83 -17.44
CA HIS A 89 -26.00 24.80 -17.87
C HIS A 89 -26.46 24.40 -19.27
N GLU A 90 -27.40 23.46 -19.36
CA GLU A 90 -28.28 23.35 -20.52
C GLU A 90 -29.71 23.50 -20.03
N VAL A 91 -30.16 24.75 -20.08
CA VAL A 91 -31.59 25.08 -20.17
C VAL A 91 -32.08 24.43 -21.47
N GLY A 92 -32.80 23.33 -21.33
CA GLY A 92 -33.34 22.56 -22.43
C GLY A 92 -34.45 21.64 -21.97
N SER A 93 -35.54 22.25 -21.49
CA SER A 93 -36.83 21.57 -21.24
C SER A 93 -37.25 20.73 -22.45
N LYS A 94 -37.32 19.40 -22.28
CA LYS A 94 -38.25 18.52 -23.00
C LYS A 94 -38.62 17.31 -22.12
N THR A 95 -39.81 17.44 -21.55
CA THR A 95 -40.89 16.44 -21.40
C THR A 95 -40.53 14.95 -21.46
N ASP A 96 -41.00 14.26 -20.42
CA ASP A 96 -41.25 12.81 -20.33
C ASP A 96 -41.72 12.19 -21.65
N ASP A 97 -41.08 11.09 -22.06
CA ASP A 97 -41.75 9.98 -22.75
C ASP A 97 -40.89 8.69 -22.69
N PHE A 98 -41.41 7.73 -21.93
CA PHE A 98 -41.31 6.26 -22.03
C PHE A 98 -40.12 5.60 -22.78
N GLU A 99 -39.28 4.91 -22.01
CA GLU A 99 -38.18 4.04 -22.46
C GLU A 99 -38.66 2.59 -22.77
N PRO A 100 -38.30 1.98 -23.93
CA PRO A 100 -38.31 0.54 -24.10
C PRO A 100 -36.89 -0.07 -23.97
N PRO A 101 -36.76 -1.35 -23.58
CA PRO A 101 -35.49 -1.92 -23.15
C PRO A 101 -34.47 -2.08 -24.29
N ALA A 102 -33.23 -1.72 -23.97
CA ALA A 102 -32.06 -1.75 -24.84
C ALA A 102 -31.80 -3.17 -25.40
N ARG A 103 -31.79 -3.28 -26.74
CA ARG A 103 -31.20 -4.42 -27.44
C ARG A 103 -29.67 -4.36 -27.33
N PRO A 104 -28.97 -5.50 -27.22
CA PRO A 104 -27.51 -5.51 -27.26
C PRO A 104 -27.02 -5.02 -28.62
N LEU A 105 -26.17 -3.98 -28.61
CA LEU A 105 -25.59 -3.39 -29.82
C LEU A 105 -24.74 -4.41 -30.58
N SER A 106 -24.88 -4.42 -31.91
CA SER A 106 -24.11 -5.30 -32.78
C SER A 106 -22.63 -4.92 -32.80
N ALA A 107 -21.75 -5.87 -33.13
CA ALA A 107 -20.32 -5.61 -33.26
C ALA A 107 -20.02 -4.51 -34.31
N LEU A 108 -20.85 -4.40 -35.36
CA LEU A 108 -20.70 -3.37 -36.39
C LEU A 108 -21.05 -1.97 -35.86
N ASP A 109 -22.02 -1.86 -34.95
CA ASP A 109 -22.38 -0.57 -34.35
C ASP A 109 -21.31 -0.09 -33.35
N ARG A 110 -20.63 -1.02 -32.67
CA ARG A 110 -19.45 -0.72 -31.84
C ARG A 110 -18.29 -0.19 -32.68
N ILE A 111 -18.05 -0.77 -33.87
CA ILE A 111 -16.99 -0.31 -34.78
C ILE A 111 -17.31 1.09 -35.32
N ARG A 112 -18.57 1.37 -35.70
CA ARG A 112 -19.00 2.69 -36.16
C ARG A 112 -18.84 3.79 -35.10
N LEU A 113 -19.12 3.46 -33.83
CA LEU A 113 -18.89 4.36 -32.69
C LEU A 113 -17.39 4.65 -32.48
N GLN A 114 -16.53 3.64 -32.62
CA GLN A 114 -15.07 3.82 -32.53
C GLN A 114 -14.50 4.69 -33.66
N MET A 115 -15.05 4.59 -34.87
CA MET A 115 -14.61 5.42 -36.01
C MET A 115 -14.97 6.89 -35.80
N ARG A 116 -16.18 7.20 -35.31
CA ARG A 116 -16.59 8.59 -34.98
C ARG A 116 -15.75 9.24 -33.88
N GLN A 117 -15.24 8.45 -32.93
CA GLN A 117 -14.33 8.94 -31.89
C GLN A 117 -12.89 9.17 -32.39
N ARG A 118 -12.51 8.58 -33.53
CA ARG A 118 -11.20 8.82 -34.17
C ARG A 118 -11.18 10.10 -35.00
N ASP A 119 -12.29 10.44 -35.67
CA ASP A 119 -12.38 11.65 -36.49
C ASP A 119 -12.42 12.97 -35.69
N SER A 120 -12.62 12.90 -34.37
CA SER A 120 -12.65 14.07 -33.47
C SER A 120 -11.28 14.41 -32.84
N ARG A 121 -10.20 13.68 -33.17
CA ARG A 121 -8.84 13.91 -32.63
C ARG A 121 -7.86 14.59 -33.60
N GLY A 122 -8.32 15.05 -34.76
CA GLY A 122 -7.47 15.71 -35.75
C GLY A 122 -7.89 17.15 -36.02
N THR A 123 -7.55 18.10 -35.13
CA THR A 123 -7.27 19.52 -35.47
C THR A 123 -6.92 20.34 -34.21
N GLY A 124 -5.80 21.07 -34.26
CA GLY A 124 -5.57 22.28 -33.45
C GLY A 124 -4.43 22.23 -32.44
N ALA A 125 -3.23 22.64 -32.86
CA ALA A 125 -2.15 23.08 -31.98
C ALA A 125 -2.07 24.61 -32.01
N SER A 126 -2.09 25.28 -30.85
CA SER A 126 -1.41 26.55 -30.59
C SER A 126 -1.47 26.87 -29.09
N GLY A 127 -0.33 27.26 -28.51
CA GLY A 127 -0.18 27.55 -27.08
C GLY A 127 -0.49 29.01 -26.71
N ALA A 128 -0.72 29.26 -25.43
CA ALA A 128 -0.21 30.38 -24.62
C ALA A 128 -0.92 30.44 -23.25
N SER A 129 -0.10 30.37 -22.19
CA SER A 129 -0.19 31.04 -20.88
C SER A 129 -1.53 31.37 -20.20
N HIS A 130 -1.61 30.95 -18.93
CA HIS A 130 -2.19 31.61 -17.75
C HIS A 130 -3.67 32.06 -17.81
N SER A 131 -4.52 31.30 -17.13
CA SER A 131 -5.40 31.82 -16.07
C SER A 131 -6.03 30.65 -15.33
N ASP A 132 -6.01 30.75 -14.00
CA ASP A 132 -6.70 29.90 -13.06
C ASP A 132 -8.20 29.82 -13.43
N LEU A 133 -8.58 28.71 -14.04
CA LEU A 133 -9.96 28.30 -14.18
C LEU A 133 -10.11 27.03 -13.36
N GLU A 134 -10.82 27.18 -12.25
CA GLU A 134 -11.15 26.12 -11.32
C GLU A 134 -11.74 24.94 -12.09
N ASP A 135 -11.03 23.82 -12.05
CA ASP A 135 -11.50 22.50 -12.47
C ASP A 135 -12.57 22.05 -11.47
N VAL A 136 -13.77 22.63 -11.61
CA VAL A 136 -14.96 22.30 -10.82
C VAL A 136 -15.52 20.98 -11.36
N GLY A 137 -14.85 19.88 -10.99
CA GLY A 137 -15.19 18.55 -11.50
C GLY A 137 -14.46 17.39 -10.83
N GLY A 138 -13.89 17.60 -9.64
CA GLY A 138 -13.23 16.57 -8.83
C GLY A 138 -13.44 16.77 -7.32
N CYS A 139 -12.98 15.80 -6.51
CA CYS A 139 -12.62 16.09 -5.11
C CYS A 139 -11.94 17.46 -5.06
N GLN A 140 -12.45 18.41 -4.26
CA GLN A 140 -11.97 19.79 -4.30
C GLN A 140 -10.43 19.84 -4.25
N GLY A 141 -9.83 20.57 -5.20
CA GLY A 141 -8.37 20.67 -5.35
C GLY A 141 -7.71 19.41 -5.92
N ASN A 142 -6.43 19.19 -5.61
CA ASN A 142 -5.64 18.08 -6.14
C ASN A 142 -5.86 16.75 -5.37
N GLY A 143 -7.09 16.53 -4.89
CA GLY A 143 -7.49 15.41 -4.05
C GLY A 143 -7.73 14.12 -4.83
N MET A 144 -7.44 12.98 -4.20
CA MET A 144 -7.69 11.64 -4.75
C MET A 144 -8.91 11.01 -4.05
N CYS A 145 -9.74 10.31 -4.82
CA CYS A 145 -10.86 9.55 -4.28
C CYS A 145 -10.36 8.18 -3.81
N GLU A 146 -10.49 7.91 -2.51
CA GLU A 146 -9.84 6.76 -1.88
C GLU A 146 -10.75 6.08 -0.86
N PRO A 147 -10.51 4.79 -0.57
CA PRO A 147 -11.28 4.07 0.44
C PRO A 147 -11.12 4.71 1.82
N THR A 148 -12.24 4.95 2.51
CA THR A 148 -12.28 5.38 3.92
C THR A 148 -11.94 4.22 4.84
N ARG A 149 -12.57 3.06 4.58
CA ARG A 149 -12.40 1.81 5.34
C ARG A 149 -12.44 0.64 4.37
N THR A 150 -11.55 -0.32 4.57
CA THR A 150 -11.50 -1.55 3.77
C THR A 150 -11.56 -2.73 4.73
N ARG A 151 -12.56 -3.58 4.56
CA ARG A 151 -12.73 -4.80 5.35
C ARG A 151 -12.09 -5.97 4.62
N VAL A 152 -11.36 -6.81 5.35
CA VAL A 152 -10.86 -8.08 4.85
C VAL A 152 -11.92 -9.14 5.12
N GLN A 153 -12.40 -9.77 4.06
CA GLN A 153 -13.39 -10.83 4.10
C GLN A 153 -12.74 -12.15 3.68
N GLU A 154 -12.72 -13.12 4.60
CA GLU A 154 -12.32 -14.49 4.29
C GLU A 154 -13.49 -15.21 3.62
N LEU A 155 -13.22 -15.84 2.48
CA LEU A 155 -14.18 -16.62 1.70
C LEU A 155 -13.74 -18.07 1.70
N GLN A 156 -14.68 -18.99 1.87
CA GLN A 156 -14.41 -20.43 1.83
C GLN A 156 -14.68 -20.95 0.42
N LEU A 157 -13.63 -21.18 -0.36
CA LEU A 157 -13.71 -21.74 -1.72
C LEU A 157 -13.32 -23.21 -1.73
N LEU A 158 -13.63 -23.88 -2.83
CA LEU A 158 -13.22 -25.25 -3.10
C LEU A 158 -11.68 -25.43 -3.03
N ASP A 159 -10.94 -24.44 -3.53
CA ASP A 159 -9.46 -24.44 -3.57
C ASP A 159 -8.81 -23.98 -2.23
N GLY A 160 -9.64 -23.65 -1.23
CA GLY A 160 -9.21 -23.19 0.09
C GLY A 160 -9.73 -21.79 0.44
N PRO A 161 -9.46 -21.33 1.68
CA PRO A 161 -9.86 -20.01 2.12
C PRO A 161 -9.07 -18.91 1.40
N VAL A 162 -9.74 -17.84 0.99
CA VAL A 162 -9.14 -16.68 0.32
C VAL A 162 -9.60 -15.40 0.99
N ASP A 163 -8.65 -14.53 1.32
CA ASP A 163 -8.91 -13.20 1.84
C ASP A 163 -9.12 -12.20 0.70
N VAL A 164 -10.23 -11.46 0.77
CA VAL A 164 -10.59 -10.43 -0.20
C VAL A 164 -10.78 -9.09 0.49
N GLU A 165 -10.26 -8.03 -0.12
CA GLU A 165 -10.42 -6.66 0.36
C GLU A 165 -11.70 -6.04 -0.20
N VAL A 166 -12.65 -5.76 0.68
CA VAL A 166 -13.92 -5.09 0.36
C VAL A 166 -13.87 -3.65 0.82
N ILE A 167 -14.00 -2.72 -0.11
CA ILE A 167 -14.13 -1.29 0.21
C ILE A 167 -15.54 -1.07 0.79
N GLU A 168 -15.65 -0.42 1.95
CA GLU A 168 -16.96 -0.09 2.54
C GLU A 168 -17.45 1.27 2.04
N ASP A 169 -16.59 2.28 2.16
CA ASP A 169 -16.88 3.67 1.80
C ASP A 169 -15.68 4.36 1.15
N CYS A 170 -15.93 5.50 0.50
CA CYS A 170 -14.93 6.31 -0.16
C CYS A 170 -14.98 7.76 0.32
N HIS A 171 -13.84 8.45 0.30
CA HIS A 171 -13.75 9.89 0.60
C HIS A 171 -12.69 10.56 -0.28
N CYS A 172 -12.78 11.88 -0.35
CA CYS A 172 -11.76 12.71 -0.97
C CYS A 172 -10.62 12.98 0.01
N ALA A 173 -9.43 12.44 -0.29
CA ALA A 173 -8.23 12.73 0.48
C ALA A 173 -7.35 13.75 -0.27
N PRO A 174 -6.92 14.85 0.38
CA PRO A 174 -5.99 15.78 -0.23
C PRO A 174 -4.64 15.10 -0.45
N ARG A 175 -4.01 15.35 -1.60
CA ARG A 175 -2.66 14.86 -1.86
C ARG A 175 -1.64 15.75 -1.15
N PRO A 176 -0.78 15.21 -0.25
CA PRO A 176 0.21 16.03 0.44
C PRO A 176 1.26 16.60 -0.53
N PRO A 177 1.83 17.78 -0.22
CA PRO A 177 2.79 18.45 -1.09
C PRO A 177 4.12 17.67 -1.19
N SER A 178 4.57 17.06 -0.09
CA SER A 178 5.76 16.21 -0.02
C SER A 178 5.36 14.74 0.18
N CYS A 179 6.28 13.83 -0.11
CA CYS A 179 6.10 12.40 0.16
C CYS A 179 6.04 12.12 1.66
N GLU A 180 4.90 11.59 2.13
CA GLU A 180 4.66 11.22 3.51
C GLU A 180 3.76 9.98 3.61
N ARG A 181 3.69 9.41 4.81
CA ARG A 181 2.81 8.29 5.12
C ARG A 181 1.42 8.83 5.48
N SER A 182 0.41 8.40 4.75
CA SER A 182 -1.00 8.64 5.11
C SER A 182 -1.61 7.38 5.71
N PRO A 183 -2.48 7.50 6.74
CA PRO A 183 -3.15 6.34 7.33
C PRO A 183 -4.11 5.69 6.33
N ARG A 184 -4.18 4.36 6.35
CA ARG A 184 -5.15 3.55 5.61
C ARG A 184 -5.55 2.36 6.46
N LYS A 185 -6.78 2.42 6.97
CA LYS A 185 -7.32 1.45 7.91
C LYS A 185 -7.86 0.22 7.18
N LYS A 186 -7.51 -0.95 7.68
CA LYS A 186 -8.13 -2.23 7.30
C LYS A 186 -8.73 -2.93 8.51
N VAL A 187 -9.87 -3.56 8.32
CA VAL A 187 -10.58 -4.31 9.36
C VAL A 187 -10.42 -5.79 9.09
N TYR A 188 -9.89 -6.52 10.06
CA TYR A 188 -9.74 -7.97 9.99
C TYR A 188 -10.79 -8.64 10.88
N PHE A 189 -11.23 -9.84 10.49
CA PHE A 189 -12.20 -10.66 11.24
C PHE A 189 -13.47 -9.92 11.66
N ALA A 190 -13.99 -9.08 10.76
CA ALA A 190 -15.17 -8.27 11.04
C ALA A 190 -16.41 -9.14 11.36
N ASP A 191 -17.27 -8.63 12.25
CA ASP A 191 -18.42 -9.33 12.84
C ASP A 191 -18.05 -10.54 13.73
N THR A 192 -16.82 -10.61 14.22
CA THR A 192 -16.38 -11.64 15.17
C THR A 192 -15.80 -11.00 16.44
N PRO A 193 -15.66 -11.75 17.55
CA PRO A 193 -14.97 -11.27 18.74
C PRO A 193 -13.49 -10.88 18.51
N PHE A 194 -12.91 -11.27 17.37
CA PHE A 194 -11.54 -10.98 16.98
C PHE A 194 -11.43 -9.76 16.05
N GLU A 195 -12.53 -9.02 15.83
CA GLU A 195 -12.52 -7.84 14.95
C GLU A 195 -11.42 -6.86 15.38
N THR A 196 -10.50 -6.59 14.45
CA THR A 196 -9.35 -5.73 14.72
C THR A 196 -9.15 -4.76 13.56
N GLU A 197 -9.13 -3.47 13.86
CA GLU A 197 -8.81 -2.42 12.88
C GLU A 197 -7.31 -2.08 12.95
N VAL A 198 -6.62 -2.17 11.81
CA VAL A 198 -5.17 -1.94 11.68
C VAL A 198 -4.92 -0.85 10.65
N ASP A 199 -4.14 0.17 11.03
CA ASP A 199 -3.60 1.15 10.09
C ASP A 199 -2.37 0.58 9.37
N ILE A 200 -2.58 0.15 8.12
CA ILE A 200 -1.51 -0.35 7.26
C ILE A 200 -0.63 0.79 6.75
N GLY A 201 -1.23 1.96 6.54
CA GLY A 201 -0.57 3.11 5.95
C GLY A 201 -0.29 2.94 4.46
N VAL A 202 -0.23 4.08 3.76
CA VAL A 202 0.19 4.17 2.36
C VAL A 202 1.10 5.37 2.17
N CYS A 203 1.99 5.29 1.18
CA CYS A 203 2.85 6.41 0.83
C CYS A 203 2.16 7.31 -0.19
N ARG A 204 2.05 8.60 0.11
CA ARG A 204 1.42 9.61 -0.74
C ARG A 204 2.26 10.86 -0.80
N GLY A 205 2.07 11.63 -1.85
CA GLY A 205 2.68 12.95 -2.00
C GLY A 205 3.38 13.12 -3.33
N ARG A 206 4.18 14.19 -3.43
CA ARG A 206 4.97 14.48 -4.62
C ARG A 206 6.45 14.34 -4.30
N CYS A 207 7.19 13.95 -5.33
CA CYS A 207 8.64 13.86 -5.30
C CYS A 207 9.17 14.69 -6.46
N SER A 208 10.27 15.41 -6.24
CA SER A 208 10.95 16.14 -7.31
C SER A 208 11.49 15.16 -8.35
N ALA A 209 11.22 15.47 -9.62
CA ALA A 209 11.43 14.56 -10.75
C ALA A 209 12.91 14.23 -11.05
N ASP A 210 13.86 14.98 -10.47
CA ASP A 210 15.26 14.90 -10.90
C ASP A 210 16.02 13.68 -10.36
N ARG A 211 15.52 12.98 -9.33
CA ARG A 211 16.18 11.79 -8.73
C ARG A 211 15.24 10.69 -8.24
N HIS A 212 13.93 10.91 -8.23
CA HIS A 212 12.99 10.03 -7.56
C HIS A 212 11.79 9.73 -8.45
N THR A 213 11.57 8.44 -8.70
CA THR A 213 10.48 7.95 -9.56
C THR A 213 9.13 7.97 -8.85
N GLY A 214 9.12 7.99 -7.50
CA GLY A 214 7.89 8.13 -6.74
C GLY A 214 8.05 8.12 -5.22
N CYS A 215 6.92 8.30 -4.54
CA CYS A 215 6.82 8.20 -3.08
C CYS A 215 6.63 6.73 -2.68
N LYS A 216 7.60 6.15 -1.94
CA LYS A 216 7.64 4.71 -1.63
C LYS A 216 7.91 4.45 -0.15
N ALA A 217 7.56 3.25 0.30
CA ALA A 217 7.79 2.81 1.67
C ALA A 217 9.27 2.46 1.88
N VAL A 218 9.97 3.28 2.67
CA VAL A 218 11.39 3.06 2.99
C VAL A 218 11.60 2.28 4.27
N LYS A 219 10.54 2.15 5.08
CA LYS A 219 10.55 1.33 6.28
C LYS A 219 9.20 0.66 6.46
N ASN A 220 9.24 -0.66 6.56
CA ASN A 220 8.08 -1.50 6.86
C ASN A 220 8.20 -2.03 8.29
N GLY A 221 7.06 -2.39 8.87
CA GLY A 221 6.98 -3.10 10.13
C GLY A 221 5.88 -4.15 10.08
N THR A 222 5.66 -4.80 11.21
CA THR A 222 4.56 -5.74 11.39
C THR A 222 3.78 -5.38 12.65
N VAL A 223 2.48 -5.68 12.63
CA VAL A 223 1.59 -5.61 13.79
C VAL A 223 0.99 -6.99 13.97
N THR A 224 1.07 -7.54 15.17
CA THR A 224 0.44 -8.81 15.50
C THR A 224 -1.01 -8.57 15.91
N ILE A 225 -1.94 -9.28 15.27
CA ILE A 225 -3.36 -9.31 15.61
C ILE A 225 -3.73 -10.70 16.09
N THR A 226 -4.67 -10.79 17.02
CA THR A 226 -5.20 -12.08 17.49
C THR A 226 -6.37 -12.48 16.62
N GLY A 227 -6.27 -13.61 15.94
CA GLY A 227 -7.31 -14.17 15.11
C GLY A 227 -7.87 -15.49 15.68
N PRO A 228 -8.92 -16.04 15.05
CA PRO A 228 -9.52 -17.31 15.44
C PRO A 228 -8.53 -18.48 15.37
N ASN A 229 -7.55 -18.41 14.47
CA ASN A 229 -6.50 -19.42 14.28
C ASN A 229 -5.19 -19.08 15.02
N GLY A 230 -5.24 -18.15 15.97
CA GLY A 230 -4.08 -17.66 16.71
C GLY A 230 -3.58 -16.31 16.20
N ASN A 231 -2.36 -15.95 16.62
CA ASN A 231 -1.78 -14.65 16.30
C ASN A 231 -1.30 -14.60 14.84
N GLN A 232 -1.70 -13.56 14.10
CA GLN A 232 -1.30 -13.30 12.72
C GLN A 232 -0.51 -11.99 12.64
N CYS A 233 0.51 -11.94 11.78
CA CYS A 233 1.31 -10.74 11.56
C CYS A 233 0.86 -10.01 10.30
N ILE A 234 0.50 -8.74 10.45
CA ILE A 234 0.09 -7.85 9.37
C ILE A 234 1.22 -6.88 9.05
N HIS A 235 1.63 -6.83 7.78
CA HIS A 235 2.63 -5.87 7.32
C HIS A 235 2.05 -4.45 7.28
N VAL A 236 2.80 -3.48 7.81
CA VAL A 236 2.44 -2.07 7.85
C VAL A 236 3.59 -1.21 7.34
N VAL A 237 3.27 -0.12 6.66
CA VAL A 237 4.23 0.92 6.31
C VAL A 237 4.49 1.74 7.56
N LYS A 238 5.76 2.05 7.87
CA LYS A 238 6.14 2.94 8.98
C LYS A 238 6.62 4.29 8.49
N GLU A 239 7.45 4.31 7.46
CA GLU A 239 8.03 5.54 6.91
C GLU A 239 8.03 5.52 5.39
N CYS A 240 7.76 6.68 4.79
CA CYS A 240 7.74 6.91 3.36
C CYS A 240 8.76 7.97 3.00
N ALA A 241 9.42 7.81 1.85
CA ALA A 241 10.30 8.83 1.30
C ALA A 241 10.32 8.78 -0.22
N CYS A 242 10.86 9.83 -0.82
CA CYS A 242 11.08 9.88 -2.26
C CYS A 242 12.23 8.94 -2.64
N ALA A 243 11.91 7.99 -3.52
CA ALA A 243 12.83 6.93 -3.90
C ALA A 243 12.83 6.73 -5.43
N GLY A 244 13.99 6.37 -5.96
CA GLY A 244 14.19 6.03 -7.37
C GLY A 244 13.57 4.69 -7.75
N GLU A 245 13.89 4.20 -8.95
CA GLU A 245 13.40 2.90 -9.42
C GLU A 245 13.94 1.76 -8.55
N CYS A 246 15.24 1.79 -8.27
CA CYS A 246 15.96 0.93 -7.33
C CYS A 246 16.32 1.73 -6.08
N TYR A 247 15.97 1.23 -4.90
CA TYR A 247 16.16 1.94 -3.63
C TYR A 247 16.36 0.98 -2.46
N ARG A 248 16.95 1.50 -1.38
CA ARG A 248 17.10 0.79 -0.10
C ARG A 248 15.83 0.91 0.73
N THR A 249 15.36 -0.21 1.29
CA THR A 249 14.39 -0.26 2.38
C THR A 249 15.08 -0.74 3.66
N SER A 250 14.60 -0.30 4.82
CA SER A 250 15.09 -0.72 6.13
C SER A 250 14.62 -2.14 6.42
N GLN A 251 15.55 -3.00 6.86
CA GLN A 251 15.30 -4.35 7.32
C GLN A 251 16.17 -4.61 8.55
N ARG A 252 15.53 -4.71 9.72
CA ARG A 252 16.20 -4.88 11.00
C ARG A 252 16.33 -6.36 11.36
N GLU A 253 17.52 -6.74 11.80
CA GLU A 253 17.84 -8.09 12.26
C GLU A 253 18.46 -7.99 13.66
N VAL A 254 18.14 -8.97 14.51
CA VAL A 254 18.60 -9.01 15.90
C VAL A 254 19.73 -10.03 16.02
N TYR A 255 20.83 -9.60 16.62
CA TYR A 255 22.01 -10.41 16.89
C TYR A 255 22.33 -10.39 18.38
N TYR A 256 23.00 -11.44 18.89
CA TYR A 256 23.46 -11.47 20.28
C TYR A 256 24.93 -11.07 20.36
N GLU A 257 25.20 -9.98 21.09
CA GLU A 257 26.55 -9.49 21.35
C GLU A 257 26.96 -9.83 22.78
N ALA A 258 28.13 -10.46 22.92
CA ALA A 258 28.78 -10.66 24.20
C ALA A 258 29.64 -9.42 24.52
N PHE A 259 29.45 -8.85 25.70
CA PHE A 259 30.23 -7.72 26.18
C PHE A 259 30.65 -7.96 27.64
N PHE A 260 31.81 -7.43 28.01
CA PHE A 260 32.30 -7.54 29.38
C PHE A 260 31.67 -6.43 30.22
N ASN A 261 30.97 -6.79 31.29
CA ASN A 261 30.40 -5.85 32.24
C ASN A 261 31.40 -5.62 33.37
N GLU A 262 32.06 -4.46 33.37
CA GLU A 262 33.07 -4.09 34.37
C GLU A 262 32.51 -4.05 35.80
N THR A 263 31.22 -3.73 35.98
CA THR A 263 30.60 -3.61 37.31
C THR A 263 30.39 -4.99 37.95
N ALA A 264 30.04 -5.98 37.14
CA ALA A 264 29.79 -7.35 37.59
C ALA A 264 31.01 -8.28 37.38
N GLN A 265 32.10 -7.78 36.77
CA GLN A 265 33.28 -8.54 36.38
C GLN A 265 32.97 -9.84 35.61
N GLU A 266 31.93 -9.81 34.79
CA GLU A 266 31.45 -10.98 34.05
C GLU A 266 31.07 -10.62 32.61
N PHE A 267 31.07 -11.62 31.73
CA PHE A 267 30.53 -11.46 30.37
C PHE A 267 29.01 -11.55 30.40
N GLN A 268 28.36 -10.56 29.80
CA GLN A 268 26.91 -10.53 29.62
C GLN A 268 26.55 -10.52 28.14
N GLU A 269 25.35 -11.00 27.85
CA GLU A 269 24.78 -11.01 26.50
C GLU A 269 23.77 -9.86 26.38
N ARG A 270 23.82 -9.13 25.27
CA ARG A 270 22.76 -8.17 24.89
C ARG A 270 22.28 -8.40 23.48
N GLU A 271 21.03 -8.08 23.25
CA GLU A 271 20.47 -7.99 21.91
C GLU A 271 20.99 -6.73 21.21
N LYS A 272 21.54 -6.92 20.03
CA LYS A 272 22.05 -5.89 19.13
C LYS A 272 21.24 -5.92 17.86
N GLU A 273 20.40 -4.89 17.69
CA GLU A 273 19.58 -4.74 16.49
C GLU A 273 20.33 -3.95 15.42
N ILE A 274 20.48 -4.54 14.23
CA ILE A 274 21.21 -3.96 13.10
C ILE A 274 20.27 -3.85 11.91
N ASP A 275 20.19 -2.66 11.30
CA ASP A 275 19.46 -2.47 10.04
C ASP A 275 20.34 -2.87 8.85
N VAL A 276 20.28 -4.15 8.48
CA VAL A 276 21.00 -4.69 7.33
C VAL A 276 20.51 -4.10 6.00
N GLY A 277 19.24 -3.67 5.96
CA GLY A 277 18.60 -3.11 4.77
C GLY A 277 18.36 -4.15 3.67
N ARG A 278 17.56 -3.76 2.67
CA ARG A 278 17.28 -4.55 1.47
C ARG A 278 17.10 -3.65 0.26
N CYS A 279 17.60 -4.08 -0.89
CA CYS A 279 17.32 -3.38 -2.15
C CYS A 279 15.98 -3.81 -2.74
N MET A 280 15.14 -2.83 -3.05
CA MET A 280 13.83 -3.02 -3.67
C MET A 280 13.72 -2.17 -4.93
N GLY A 281 13.05 -2.71 -5.94
CA GLY A 281 12.83 -2.00 -7.20
C GLY A 281 13.14 -2.82 -8.43
N SER A 282 12.95 -2.17 -9.56
CA SER A 282 13.26 -2.70 -10.89
C SER A 282 14.19 -1.72 -11.59
N CYS A 283 15.03 -2.21 -12.49
CA CYS A 283 15.91 -1.38 -13.30
C CYS A 283 15.41 -1.39 -14.73
N MET A 284 14.96 -0.24 -15.23
CA MET A 284 14.45 -0.12 -16.59
C MET A 284 15.52 0.14 -17.64
N GLU A 285 16.80 0.25 -17.25
CA GLU A 285 17.90 0.26 -18.19
C GLU A 285 17.95 -1.08 -18.93
N GLY A 286 17.54 -1.09 -20.20
CA GLY A 286 17.45 -2.28 -21.04
C GLY A 286 17.39 -1.90 -22.51
N HIS A 287 17.78 -2.83 -23.40
CA HIS A 287 17.59 -2.62 -24.84
C HIS A 287 16.22 -3.12 -25.25
N HIS A 288 15.47 -2.26 -25.95
CA HIS A 288 14.30 -2.67 -26.70
C HIS A 288 14.77 -3.39 -27.97
N ARG A 289 14.61 -4.71 -28.03
CA ARG A 289 14.79 -5.44 -29.29
C ARG A 289 13.45 -5.45 -30.01
N CYS A 290 13.38 -4.74 -31.12
CA CYS A 290 12.17 -4.79 -31.95
C CYS A 290 11.97 -6.19 -32.52
N VAL A 291 10.82 -6.80 -32.24
CA VAL A 291 10.42 -8.12 -32.75
C VAL A 291 9.55 -7.97 -33.98
N MET A 292 8.66 -6.97 -34.00
CA MET A 292 7.76 -6.72 -35.11
C MET A 292 7.80 -5.26 -35.48
N ARG A 293 8.10 -4.99 -36.75
CA ARG A 293 8.07 -3.64 -37.34
C ARG A 293 6.79 -3.45 -38.13
N SER A 294 6.39 -2.21 -38.33
CA SER A 294 5.27 -1.88 -39.22
C SER A 294 5.62 -2.22 -40.67
N GLU A 295 4.63 -2.66 -41.43
CA GLU A 295 4.80 -2.91 -42.87
C GLU A 295 4.92 -1.60 -43.66
N ASP A 296 4.22 -0.55 -43.22
CA ASP A 296 4.25 0.78 -43.85
C ASP A 296 5.52 1.58 -43.51
N ASP A 297 6.12 1.31 -42.33
CA ASP A 297 7.33 1.99 -41.88
C ASP A 297 8.22 1.06 -41.02
N PRO A 298 9.37 0.61 -41.56
CA PRO A 298 10.29 -0.28 -40.84
C PRO A 298 11.03 0.41 -39.67
N SER A 299 10.91 1.73 -39.50
CA SER A 299 11.40 2.44 -38.32
C SER A 299 10.46 2.32 -37.13
N VAL A 300 9.16 2.06 -37.38
CA VAL A 300 8.15 1.92 -36.33
C VAL A 300 8.12 0.50 -35.81
N CYS A 301 8.45 0.34 -34.53
CA CYS A 301 8.35 -0.94 -33.85
C CYS A 301 6.96 -1.14 -33.23
N LEU A 302 6.20 -2.10 -33.75
CA LEU A 302 4.87 -2.45 -33.23
C LEU A 302 4.96 -3.31 -31.97
N MET A 303 6.03 -4.10 -31.82
CA MET A 303 6.25 -4.93 -30.64
C MET A 303 7.74 -5.03 -30.32
N SER A 304 8.11 -4.61 -29.10
CA SER A 304 9.49 -4.73 -28.60
C SER A 304 9.56 -5.73 -27.45
N LEU A 305 10.60 -6.58 -27.49
CA LEU A 305 11.00 -7.33 -26.30
C LEU A 305 11.94 -6.45 -25.49
N PHE A 306 11.49 -6.13 -24.29
CA PHE A 306 12.32 -5.47 -23.30
C PHE A 306 13.18 -6.51 -22.60
N ARG A 307 14.51 -6.34 -22.66
CA ARG A 307 15.44 -7.14 -21.87
C ARG A 307 16.07 -6.22 -20.83
N PRO A 308 15.70 -6.33 -19.53
CA PRO A 308 16.34 -5.54 -18.50
C PRO A 308 17.82 -5.87 -18.46
N LYS A 309 18.67 -4.84 -18.51
CA LYS A 309 20.13 -4.95 -18.45
C LYS A 309 20.68 -4.86 -17.03
N GLY A 310 19.83 -4.86 -16.01
CA GLY A 310 20.30 -4.87 -14.64
C GLY A 310 19.25 -5.33 -13.64
N ARG A 311 19.73 -5.74 -12.47
CA ARG A 311 18.91 -6.01 -11.28
C ARG A 311 19.20 -4.95 -10.22
N CYS A 312 18.20 -4.63 -9.43
CA CYS A 312 18.38 -3.75 -8.28
C CYS A 312 19.22 -4.49 -7.22
N ALA A 313 20.42 -3.98 -6.94
CA ALA A 313 21.38 -4.62 -6.06
C ALA A 313 22.15 -3.60 -5.22
N ALA A 314 22.70 -4.05 -4.10
CA ALA A 314 23.49 -3.20 -3.22
C ALA A 314 24.78 -2.72 -3.91
N THR A 315 25.03 -1.42 -3.80
CA THR A 315 26.21 -0.74 -4.37
C THR A 315 27.24 -0.44 -3.29
N ARG A 316 26.80 -0.08 -2.09
CA ARG A 316 27.65 0.29 -0.94
C ARG A 316 27.21 -0.44 0.32
N PHE A 317 28.19 -0.72 1.19
CA PHE A 317 27.98 -1.42 2.44
C PHE A 317 28.78 -0.77 3.57
N THR A 318 28.23 -0.84 4.78
CA THR A 318 28.91 -0.55 6.04
C THR A 318 29.05 -1.84 6.84
N GLU A 319 30.22 -2.05 7.44
CA GLU A 319 30.53 -3.26 8.20
C GLU A 319 30.31 -3.04 9.71
N HIS A 320 29.46 -3.86 10.32
CA HIS A 320 29.28 -3.93 11.77
C HIS A 320 30.09 -5.09 12.35
N ARG A 321 31.02 -4.80 13.26
CA ARG A 321 31.82 -5.82 13.96
C ARG A 321 31.44 -5.91 15.42
N PHE A 322 31.30 -7.12 15.95
CA PHE A 322 31.03 -7.37 17.37
C PHE A 322 31.44 -8.77 17.78
N ILE A 323 31.56 -9.00 19.09
CA ILE A 323 31.84 -10.32 19.64
C ILE A 323 30.51 -11.04 19.84
N SER A 324 30.36 -12.19 19.20
CA SER A 324 29.18 -13.05 19.33
C SER A 324 29.16 -13.82 20.64
N ARG A 325 28.05 -14.51 20.92
CA ARG A 325 27.90 -15.42 22.05
C ARG A 325 29.03 -16.45 22.17
N ASP A 326 29.52 -16.96 21.04
CA ASP A 326 30.60 -17.95 20.99
C ASP A 326 32.01 -17.34 21.19
N GLN A 327 32.09 -16.08 21.64
CA GLN A 327 33.32 -15.29 21.78
C GLN A 327 34.10 -15.13 20.47
N LYS A 328 33.43 -15.32 19.33
CA LYS A 328 34.01 -15.10 17.99
C LYS A 328 33.67 -13.70 17.53
N LEU A 329 34.67 -13.03 16.93
CA LEU A 329 34.45 -11.79 16.21
C LEU A 329 33.54 -12.07 15.00
N GLN A 330 32.33 -11.53 15.03
CA GLN A 330 31.39 -11.53 13.92
C GLN A 330 31.45 -10.20 13.18
N SER A 331 31.26 -10.28 11.86
CA SER A 331 31.18 -9.14 10.96
C SER A 331 29.94 -9.28 10.08
N ILE A 332 29.15 -8.22 10.00
CA ILE A 332 27.89 -8.17 9.27
C ILE A 332 27.90 -6.95 8.36
N LEU A 333 27.51 -7.14 7.10
CA LEU A 333 27.43 -6.07 6.11
C LEU A 333 26.00 -5.50 6.08
N ALA A 334 25.87 -4.22 6.41
CA ALA A 334 24.66 -3.44 6.20
C ALA A 334 24.73 -2.76 4.83
N ILE A 335 23.64 -2.82 4.07
CA ILE A 335 23.52 -2.10 2.79
C ILE A 335 23.36 -0.61 3.10
N ASP A 336 24.16 0.26 2.49
CA ASP A 336 24.00 1.71 2.59
C ASP A 336 23.24 2.26 1.39
N ASP A 337 23.51 1.72 0.21
CA ASP A 337 22.98 2.23 -1.06
C ASP A 337 22.68 1.11 -2.05
N CYS A 338 21.69 1.36 -2.91
CA CYS A 338 21.20 0.42 -3.91
C CYS A 338 21.22 1.08 -5.28
N GLY A 339 21.58 0.30 -6.30
CA GLY A 339 21.61 0.77 -7.69
C GLY A 339 21.39 -0.36 -8.68
N CYS A 340 21.29 0.03 -9.95
CA CYS A 340 21.12 -0.90 -11.05
C CYS A 340 22.48 -1.46 -11.48
N LYS A 341 22.61 -2.79 -11.48
CA LYS A 341 23.83 -3.53 -11.85
C LYS A 341 23.55 -4.66 -12.81
#